data_AF-A0A843JHB1-F1
#
_entry.id   AF-A0A843JHB1-F1
#
_cell.length_a   1.000
_cell.length_b   1.000
_cell.length_c   1.000
_cell.angle_alpha   90.00
_cell.angle_beta   90.00
_cell.angle_gamma   90.00
#
_symmetry.space_group_name_H-M   'P 1'
#
loop_
_entity.id
_entity.type
_entity.pdbx_description
1 polymer ?
#
loop_
_entity_poly.entity_id
_entity_poly.type
_entity_poly.pdbx_seq_one_letter_code
_entity_poly.pdbx_strand_id
1 'polypeptide(L)'
;MGEYVIDANGMEEKELNRTIKEQAKYNDKLIIDNPDSKHNICAGLTEDVEIEINGSAGYFVGTMAHGPRIHITGNAGWFAGDNMTDGELVIEGTAGDGAGQGIYGGTV
;
A
#
# COMPACT_ATOMS: atom_id res chain seq x y z
N MET A 1 -2.78 -20.00 5.20
CA MET A 1 -2.69 -18.91 4.23
C MET A 1 -4.11 -18.38 4.12
N GLY A 2 -4.31 -17.16 4.61
CA GLY A 2 -5.59 -16.60 5.00
C GLY A 2 -5.57 -15.06 5.02
N GLU A 3 -6.70 -14.46 5.35
CA GLU A 3 -6.92 -13.01 5.38
C GLU A 3 -6.69 -12.43 6.79
N TYR A 4 -6.09 -11.25 6.89
CA TYR A 4 -5.90 -10.53 8.15
C TYR A 4 -6.31 -9.06 8.03
N VAL A 5 -7.11 -8.59 9.00
CA VAL A 5 -7.59 -7.20 9.04
C VAL A 5 -6.76 -6.37 10.02
N ILE A 6 -6.30 -5.21 9.57
CA ILE A 6 -5.59 -4.20 10.35
C ILE A 6 -6.50 -2.97 10.45
N ASP A 7 -6.98 -2.66 11.66
CA ASP A 7 -7.62 -1.36 11.93
C ASP A 7 -6.52 -0.32 12.19
N ALA A 8 -6.33 0.61 11.24
CA ALA A 8 -5.30 1.63 11.30
C ALA A 8 -5.66 2.83 12.20
N ASN A 9 -6.86 2.86 12.79
CA ASN A 9 -7.30 3.97 13.63
C ASN A 9 -6.35 4.18 14.82
N GLY A 10 -5.84 5.40 14.97
CA GLY A 10 -4.89 5.74 16.04
C GLY A 10 -3.47 5.18 15.88
N MET A 11 -3.17 4.45 14.80
CA MET A 11 -1.81 3.97 14.52
C MET A 11 -0.94 5.06 13.90
N GLU A 12 0.31 5.14 14.30
CA GLU A 12 1.34 5.91 13.60
C GLU A 12 1.76 5.20 12.30
N GLU A 13 2.18 5.91 11.25
CA GLU A 13 2.45 5.26 9.95
C GLU A 13 3.59 4.24 10.01
N LYS A 14 4.58 4.49 10.88
CA LYS A 14 5.68 3.56 11.11
C LYS A 14 5.22 2.26 11.77
N GLU A 15 4.25 2.36 12.68
CA GLU A 15 3.66 1.20 13.33
C GLU A 15 2.84 0.40 12.32
N LEU A 16 1.97 1.07 11.55
CA LEU A 16 1.17 0.44 10.51
C LEU A 16 2.04 -0.28 9.48
N ASN A 17 3.08 0.36 8.94
CA ASN A 17 4.01 -0.28 8.01
C ASN A 17 4.70 -1.52 8.58
N ARG A 18 5.10 -1.45 9.85
CA ARG A 18 5.72 -2.59 10.52
C ARG A 18 4.72 -3.75 10.63
N THR A 19 3.48 -3.46 11.02
CA THR A 19 2.41 -4.46 11.10
C THR A 19 2.12 -5.07 9.73
N ILE A 20 2.02 -4.27 8.66
CA ILE A 20 1.84 -4.76 7.28
C ILE A 20 2.96 -5.75 6.93
N LYS A 21 4.22 -5.37 7.10
CA LYS A 21 5.38 -6.24 6.78
C LYS A 21 5.44 -7.50 7.64
N GLU A 22 5.03 -7.43 8.90
CA GLU A 22 4.99 -8.60 9.78
C GLU A 22 3.88 -9.57 9.36
N GLN A 23 2.68 -9.06 9.05
CA GLN A 23 1.53 -9.89 8.69
C GLN A 23 1.61 -10.44 7.26
N ALA A 24 2.22 -9.71 6.32
CA ALA A 24 2.38 -10.15 4.93
C ALA A 24 3.20 -11.45 4.78
N LYS A 25 3.99 -11.83 5.80
CA LYS A 25 4.77 -13.07 5.81
C LYS A 25 3.92 -14.33 6.04
N TYR A 26 2.72 -14.17 6.58
CA TYR A 26 1.90 -15.28 7.07
C TYR A 26 0.49 -15.33 6.47
N ASN A 27 0.10 -14.28 5.75
CA ASN A 27 -1.25 -14.08 5.21
C ASN A 27 -1.15 -13.79 3.71
N ASP A 28 -2.14 -14.25 2.94
CA ASP A 28 -2.20 -13.99 1.48
C ASP A 28 -2.84 -12.64 1.17
N LYS A 29 -3.67 -12.16 2.10
CA LYS A 29 -4.41 -10.92 1.96
C LYS A 29 -4.41 -10.15 3.28
N LEU A 30 -4.10 -8.85 3.20
CA LEU A 30 -4.28 -7.90 4.29
C LEU A 30 -5.34 -6.87 3.91
N ILE A 31 -6.27 -6.62 4.82
CA ILE A 31 -7.25 -5.54 4.70
C ILE A 31 -6.88 -4.44 5.69
N ILE A 32 -6.72 -3.21 5.20
CA ILE A 32 -6.38 -2.03 6.01
C ILE A 32 -7.63 -1.15 6.11
N ASP A 33 -8.28 -1.20 7.28
CA ASP A 33 -9.43 -0.38 7.61
C ASP A 33 -9.01 0.93 8.26
N ASN A 34 -9.83 1.97 8.09
CA ASN A 34 -9.64 3.30 8.67
C ASN A 34 -8.23 3.88 8.42
N PRO A 35 -7.71 3.88 7.17
CA PRO A 35 -6.34 4.28 6.87
C PRO A 35 -6.08 5.78 7.10
N ASP A 36 -7.12 6.61 7.21
CA ASP A 36 -7.07 8.06 7.49
C ASP A 36 -6.02 8.83 6.66
N SER A 37 -5.88 8.46 5.37
CA SER A 37 -4.90 9.05 4.45
C SER A 37 -3.44 9.01 4.95
N LYS A 38 -3.09 8.00 5.76
CA LYS A 38 -1.72 7.81 6.27
C LYS A 38 -0.69 7.74 5.14
N HIS A 39 0.45 8.36 5.37
CA HIS A 39 1.53 8.50 4.41
C HIS A 39 2.48 7.30 4.43
N ASN A 40 3.16 7.07 3.29
CA ASN A 40 4.24 6.09 3.15
C ASN A 40 3.85 4.65 3.53
N ILE A 41 2.56 4.28 3.55
CA ILE A 41 2.14 2.92 3.91
C ILE A 41 2.42 1.94 2.76
N CYS A 42 2.66 0.67 3.09
CA CYS A 42 3.17 -0.36 2.17
C CYS A 42 4.56 -0.04 1.56
N ALA A 43 5.32 0.89 2.15
CA ALA A 43 6.63 1.29 1.64
C ALA A 43 7.66 0.16 1.75
N GLY A 44 8.29 -0.19 0.64
CA GLY A 44 9.30 -1.25 0.57
C GLY A 44 8.76 -2.60 1.02
N LEU A 45 7.49 -2.90 0.72
CA LEU A 45 6.90 -4.22 0.89
C LEU A 45 7.40 -5.14 -0.24
N THR A 46 7.86 -6.33 0.12
CA THR A 46 8.52 -7.27 -0.83
C THR A 46 7.84 -8.63 -0.89
N GLU A 47 6.85 -8.84 -0.03
CA GLU A 47 6.05 -10.04 0.05
C GLU A 47 5.01 -10.05 -1.09
N ASP A 48 4.82 -11.20 -1.73
CA ASP A 48 3.73 -11.44 -2.66
C ASP A 48 2.43 -11.61 -1.86
N VAL A 49 1.75 -10.48 -1.64
CA VAL A 49 0.54 -10.38 -0.82
C VAL A 49 -0.45 -9.42 -1.48
N GLU A 50 -1.73 -9.73 -1.34
CA GLU A 50 -2.80 -8.81 -1.69
C GLU A 50 -3.05 -7.82 -0.55
N ILE A 51 -3.05 -6.52 -0.84
CA ILE A 51 -3.38 -5.47 0.12
C ILE A 51 -4.64 -4.78 -0.37
N GLU A 52 -5.67 -4.72 0.47
CA GLU A 52 -6.86 -3.91 0.23
C GLU A 52 -6.88 -2.76 1.24
N ILE A 53 -6.91 -1.52 0.76
CA ILE A 53 -6.98 -0.31 1.57
C ILE A 53 -8.40 0.24 1.49
N ASN A 54 -9.14 0.11 2.58
CA ASN A 54 -10.53 0.56 2.72
C ASN A 54 -10.57 2.05 3.08
N GLY A 55 -10.34 2.89 2.07
CA GLY A 55 -10.29 4.34 2.20
C GLY A 55 -9.18 4.94 1.35
N SER A 56 -8.78 6.16 1.68
CA SER A 56 -7.70 6.87 0.99
C SER A 56 -6.35 6.62 1.66
N ALA A 57 -5.28 6.62 0.87
CA ALA A 57 -3.89 6.61 1.33
C ALA A 57 -3.22 7.96 1.01
N GLY A 58 -2.23 8.32 1.82
CA GLY A 58 -1.49 9.56 1.66
C GLY A 58 -0.38 9.49 0.61
N TYR A 59 0.54 10.45 0.66
CA TYR A 59 1.74 10.49 -0.19
C TYR A 59 2.57 9.19 -0.08
N PHE A 60 3.20 8.76 -1.17
CA PHE A 60 4.15 7.64 -1.22
C PHE A 60 3.59 6.27 -0.82
N VAL A 61 2.28 6.03 -0.94
CA VAL A 61 1.74 4.67 -0.76
C VAL A 61 2.40 3.71 -1.75
N GLY A 62 2.88 2.56 -1.27
CA GLY A 62 3.54 1.56 -2.10
C GLY A 62 4.92 1.97 -2.66
N THR A 63 5.54 3.04 -2.16
CA THR A 63 6.87 3.45 -2.64
C THR A 63 7.90 2.33 -2.46
N MET A 64 8.74 2.10 -3.47
CA MET A 64 9.78 1.07 -3.50
C MET A 64 9.26 -0.37 -3.28
N ALA A 65 7.97 -0.63 -3.52
CA ALA A 65 7.42 -1.97 -3.40
C ALA A 65 7.94 -2.90 -4.52
N HIS A 66 7.98 -4.20 -4.20
CA HIS A 66 8.42 -5.25 -5.13
C HIS A 66 7.52 -6.49 -4.98
N GLY A 67 6.53 -6.61 -5.87
CA GLY A 67 5.67 -7.79 -5.97
C GLY A 67 4.25 -7.69 -5.39
N PRO A 68 3.92 -6.87 -4.37
CA PRO A 68 2.56 -6.90 -3.80
C PRO A 68 1.52 -6.38 -4.79
N ARG A 69 0.26 -6.81 -4.60
CA ARG A 69 -0.91 -6.31 -5.32
C ARG A 69 -1.71 -5.43 -4.38
N ILE A 70 -1.61 -4.11 -4.53
CA ILE A 70 -2.21 -3.11 -3.66
C ILE A 70 -3.43 -2.52 -4.34
N HIS A 71 -4.60 -2.60 -3.70
CA HIS A 71 -5.84 -2.02 -4.16
C HIS A 71 -6.34 -0.96 -3.17
N ILE A 72 -6.56 0.26 -3.64
CA ILE A 72 -7.03 1.40 -2.86
C ILE A 72 -8.42 1.78 -3.33
N THR A 73 -9.42 1.60 -2.46
CA THR A 73 -10.83 1.93 -2.75
C THR A 73 -11.11 3.45 -2.75
N GLY A 74 -10.19 4.24 -2.20
CA GLY A 74 -10.25 5.71 -2.17
C GLY A 74 -9.20 6.39 -3.05
N ASN A 75 -8.73 7.56 -2.61
CA ASN A 75 -7.71 8.34 -3.30
C ASN A 75 -6.29 7.96 -2.84
N ALA A 76 -5.29 8.35 -3.62
CA ALA A 76 -3.89 8.30 -3.22
C ALA A 76 -3.24 9.69 -3.32
N GLY A 77 -2.32 10.00 -2.40
CA GLY A 77 -1.52 11.23 -2.47
C GLY A 77 -0.49 11.23 -3.61
N TRP A 78 0.35 12.27 -3.64
CA TRP A 78 1.51 12.37 -4.53
C TRP A 78 2.43 11.14 -4.42
N PHE A 79 3.05 10.79 -5.54
CA PHE A 79 4.07 9.74 -5.63
C PHE A 79 3.60 8.34 -5.23
N ALA A 80 2.31 8.04 -5.44
CA ALA A 80 1.79 6.69 -5.28
C ALA A 80 2.55 5.72 -6.19
N GLY A 81 3.06 4.62 -5.64
CA GLY A 81 3.85 3.63 -6.37
C GLY A 81 5.21 4.10 -6.86
N ASP A 82 5.76 5.19 -6.33
CA ASP A 82 7.08 5.70 -6.72
C ASP A 82 8.18 4.62 -6.54
N ASN A 83 9.06 4.49 -7.53
CA ASN A 83 10.16 3.51 -7.55
C ASN A 83 9.73 2.03 -7.36
N MET A 84 8.49 1.66 -7.70
CA MET A 84 8.11 0.25 -7.74
C MET A 84 8.97 -0.53 -8.75
N THR A 85 9.28 -1.78 -8.42
CA THR A 85 10.13 -2.65 -9.24
C THR A 85 9.39 -3.88 -9.77
N ASP A 86 8.28 -4.26 -9.14
CA ASP A 86 7.34 -5.31 -9.57
C ASP A 86 6.01 -5.13 -8.79
N GLY A 87 4.96 -5.83 -9.19
CA GLY A 87 3.64 -5.80 -8.54
C GLY A 87 2.61 -4.91 -9.23
N GLU A 88 1.52 -4.61 -8.52
CA GLU A 88 0.39 -3.82 -9.03
C GLU A 88 -0.12 -2.86 -7.96
N LEU A 89 -0.43 -1.62 -8.34
CA LEU A 89 -1.12 -0.64 -7.50
C LEU A 89 -2.35 -0.12 -8.24
N VAL A 90 -3.55 -0.48 -7.80
CA VAL A 90 -4.81 0.02 -8.36
C VAL A 90 -5.40 1.06 -7.41
N ILE A 91 -5.78 2.22 -7.95
CA ILE A 91 -6.42 3.31 -7.22
C ILE A 91 -7.78 3.58 -7.87
N GLU A 92 -8.89 3.31 -7.17
CA GLU A 92 -10.23 3.56 -7.69
C GLU A 92 -10.55 5.06 -7.79
N GLY A 93 -9.99 5.85 -6.87
CA GLY A 93 -10.17 7.29 -6.81
C GLY A 93 -9.18 8.07 -7.67
N THR A 94 -8.78 9.25 -7.18
CA THR A 94 -7.78 10.11 -7.83
C THR A 94 -6.40 9.88 -7.21
N ALA A 95 -5.36 9.90 -8.04
CA ALA A 95 -3.98 9.94 -7.61
C ALA A 95 -3.41 11.36 -7.66
N GLY A 96 -2.51 11.66 -6.74
CA GLY A 96 -1.74 12.90 -6.74
C GLY A 96 -0.69 12.98 -7.86
N ASP A 97 0.06 14.09 -7.90
CA ASP A 97 1.15 14.26 -8.87
C ASP A 97 2.24 13.18 -8.68
N GLY A 98 2.87 12.77 -9.79
CA GLY A 98 3.95 11.78 -9.77
C GLY A 98 3.53 10.33 -9.48
N ALA A 99 2.27 9.94 -9.70
CA ALA A 99 1.88 8.53 -9.64
C ALA A 99 2.75 7.67 -10.58
N GLY A 100 3.30 6.57 -10.06
CA GLY A 100 4.21 5.70 -10.78
C GLY A 100 5.54 6.36 -11.18
N GLN A 101 5.95 7.44 -10.51
CA GLN A 101 7.22 8.08 -10.84
C GLN A 101 8.39 7.12 -10.62
N GLY A 102 9.24 7.00 -11.65
CA GLY A 102 10.46 6.20 -11.56
C GLY A 102 10.23 4.69 -11.40
N ILE A 103 9.06 4.15 -11.77
CA ILE A 103 8.88 2.69 -11.77
C ILE A 103 9.89 1.99 -12.71
N TYR A 104 10.44 0.88 -12.25
CA TYR A 104 11.32 -0.01 -13.02
C TYR A 104 10.57 -1.25 -13.54
N GLY A 105 9.40 -1.54 -12.97
CA GLY A 105 8.53 -2.65 -13.30
C GLY A 105 7.21 -2.57 -12.53
N GLY A 106 6.30 -3.52 -12.79
CA GLY A 106 4.94 -3.51 -12.25
C GLY A 106 3.98 -2.59 -13.01
N THR A 107 2.80 -2.34 -12.41
CA THR A 107 1.73 -1.48 -12.95
C THR A 107 1.18 -0.57 -11.85
N VAL A 108 0.94 0.69 -12.18
CA VAL A 108 0.24 1.69 -11.34
C VAL A 108 -0.85 2.33 -12.18
#